data_AF-Q8L6M8-F1
#
_entry.id   AF-Q8L6M8-F1
#
_cell.length_a   1.000
_cell.length_b   1.000
_cell.length_c   1.000
_cell.angle_alpha   90.00
_cell.angle_beta   90.00
_cell.angle_gamma   90.00
#
_symmetry.space_group_name_H-M   'P 1'
#
loop_
_entity.id
_entity.type
_entity.pdbx_description
1 polymer ?
#
loop_
_entity_poly.entity_id
_entity_poly.type
_entity_poly.pdbx_seq_one_letter_code
_entity_poly.pdbx_strand_id
1 'polypeptide(L)' 'LRWFNQLDPRINRRAFTEEEEERLMQAHRLYGNKWAMIARLFPGR' A
#
# COMPACT_ATOMS: atom_id res chain seq x y z
N LEU A 1 11.62 9.51 -9.67
CA LEU A 1 11.71 10.38 -8.47
C LEU A 1 11.16 9.62 -7.26
N ARG A 2 11.98 8.78 -6.61
CA ARG A 2 11.57 7.98 -5.43
C ARG A 2 11.54 8.79 -4.11
N TRP A 3 12.19 9.95 -4.10
CA TRP A 3 12.40 10.77 -2.90
C TRP A 3 11.19 11.61 -2.49
N PHE A 4 10.32 12.01 -3.42
CA PHE A 4 9.13 12.81 -3.08
C PHE A 4 8.12 12.05 -2.23
N ASN A 5 7.97 10.74 -2.43
CA ASN A 5 7.10 9.89 -1.60
C ASN A 5 7.68 9.64 -0.20
N GLN A 6 8.91 10.05 0.11
CA GLN A 6 9.47 9.91 1.46
C GLN A 6 9.28 11.16 2.32
N LEU A 7 8.69 12.24 1.79
CA LEU A 7 8.55 13.52 2.51
C LEU A 7 7.10 13.98 2.64
N ASP A 8 6.11 13.24 2.10
CA ASP A 8 4.71 13.59 2.34
C ASP A 8 4.30 13.17 3.77
N PRO A 9 3.96 14.12 4.66
CA PRO A 9 3.52 13.82 6.02
C PRO A 9 2.20 13.04 6.07
N ARG A 10 1.48 12.94 4.95
CA ARG A 10 0.25 12.14 4.81
C ARG A 10 0.53 10.65 4.59
N ILE A 11 1.78 10.26 4.34
CA ILE A 11 2.15 8.85 4.19
C ILE A 11 2.29 8.22 5.57
N ASN A 12 1.39 7.28 5.85
CA ASN A 12 1.39 6.52 7.07
C ASN A 12 2.51 5.47 7.04
N ARG A 13 3.54 5.70 7.88
CA ARG A 13 4.69 4.78 8.02
C ARG A 13 4.50 3.75 9.13
N ARG A 14 3.30 3.67 9.72
CA ARG A 14 3.00 2.66 10.74
C ARG A 14 2.94 1.27 10.10
N ALA A 15 3.09 0.24 10.93
CA ALA A 15 2.86 -1.15 10.51
C ALA A 15 1.46 -1.29 9.90
N PHE A 16 1.29 -2.24 8.97
CA PHE A 16 -0.04 -2.60 8.46
C PHE A 16 -0.91 -3.06 9.62
N THR A 17 -2.18 -2.63 9.66
CA THR A 17 -3.16 -3.25 10.56
C THR A 17 -3.57 -4.60 9.99
N GLU A 18 -4.11 -5.48 10.83
CA GLU A 18 -4.55 -6.81 10.43
C GLU A 18 -5.56 -6.77 9.26
N GLU A 19 -6.45 -5.76 9.24
CA GLU A 19 -7.39 -5.55 8.14
C GLU A 19 -6.70 -5.09 6.85
N GLU A 20 -5.65 -4.27 6.97
CA GLU A 20 -4.87 -3.86 5.80
C GLU A 20 -4.04 -5.04 5.25
N GLU A 21 -3.50 -5.90 6.11
CA GLU A 21 -2.81 -7.12 5.71
C GLU A 21 -3.76 -8.10 5.00
N GLU A 22 -4.96 -8.29 5.52
CA GLU A 22 -5.97 -9.15 4.89
C GLU A 22 -6.35 -8.61 3.51
N ARG A 23 -6.61 -7.29 3.39
CA ARG A 23 -6.86 -6.65 2.10
C ARG A 23 -5.67 -6.79 1.15
N LEU A 24 -4.44 -6.69 1.66
CA LEU A 24 -3.22 -6.80 0.85
C LEU A 24 -3.12 -8.22 0.26
N MET A 25 -3.38 -9.22 1.08
CA MET A 25 -3.38 -10.63 0.67
C MET A 25 -4.50 -10.93 -0.32
N GLN A 26 -5.70 -10.41 -0.11
CA GLN A 26 -6.82 -10.55 -1.05
C GLN A 26 -6.51 -9.87 -2.39
N ALA A 27 -5.98 -8.65 -2.36
CA ALA A 27 -5.58 -7.91 -3.56
C ALA A 27 -4.44 -8.61 -4.31
N HIS A 28 -3.45 -9.18 -3.60
CA HIS A 28 -2.38 -9.97 -4.22
C HIS A 28 -2.93 -11.24 -4.88
N ARG A 29 -3.89 -11.93 -4.28
CA ARG A 29 -4.57 -13.08 -4.91
C ARG A 29 -5.31 -12.69 -6.20
N LEU A 30 -5.95 -11.51 -6.22
CA LEU A 30 -6.72 -11.03 -7.37
C LEU A 30 -5.84 -10.47 -8.50
N TYR A 31 -4.79 -9.73 -8.16
CA TYR A 31 -3.99 -8.95 -9.11
C TYR A 31 -2.58 -9.48 -9.32
N GLY A 32 -2.12 -10.44 -8.51
CA GLY A 32 -0.76 -10.98 -8.53
C GLY A 32 0.29 -9.92 -8.22
N ASN A 33 1.41 -9.94 -8.95
CA ASN A 33 2.54 -9.03 -8.74
C ASN A 33 2.32 -7.61 -9.29
N LYS A 34 1.07 -7.18 -9.48
CA LYS A 34 0.72 -5.82 -9.92
C LYS A 34 0.73 -4.84 -8.75
N TRP A 35 1.87 -4.69 -8.08
CA TRP A 35 2.01 -3.87 -6.87
C TRP A 35 1.59 -2.41 -7.04
N ALA A 36 1.81 -1.81 -8.22
CA ALA A 36 1.35 -0.44 -8.50
C ALA A 36 -0.18 -0.32 -8.48
N MET A 37 -0.91 -1.38 -8.85
CA MET A 37 -2.37 -1.43 -8.75
C MET A 37 -2.82 -1.65 -7.31
N ILE A 38 -2.16 -2.58 -6.62
CA ILE A 38 -2.47 -2.91 -5.22
C ILE A 38 -2.25 -1.69 -4.32
N ALA A 39 -1.14 -0.97 -4.48
CA ALA A 39 -0.84 0.24 -3.70
C ALA A 39 -1.91 1.33 -3.83
N ARG A 40 -2.60 1.43 -4.98
CA ARG A 40 -3.71 2.38 -5.16
C ARG A 40 -4.93 2.08 -4.30
N LEU A 41 -5.06 0.84 -3.80
CA LEU A 41 -6.13 0.43 -2.88
C LEU A 41 -5.86 0.88 -1.44
N PHE A 42 -4.64 1.34 -1.13
CA PHE A 42 -4.22 1.81 0.19
C PHE A 42 -3.92 3.31 0.14
N PRO A 43 -4.95 4.18 0.09
CA PRO A 43 -4.74 5.62 0.07
C PRO A 43 -4.01 6.07 1.35
N GLY A 44 -2.87 6.74 1.19
CA GLY A 44 -2.04 7.19 2.31
C GLY A 44 -0.97 6.19 2.76
N ARG A 45 -0.73 5.10 2.02
CA ARG A 45 0.47 4.25 2.13
C ARG A 45 1.37 4.35 0.90
#